data_AF-A0AB35X2V6-F1
#
_entry.id   AF-A0AB35X2V6-F1
#
_cell.length_a   1.000
_cell.length_b   1.000
_cell.length_c   1.000
_cell.angle_alpha   90.00
_cell.angle_beta   90.00
_cell.angle_gamma   90.00
#
_symmetry.space_group_name_H-M   'P 1'
#
loop_
_entity.id
_entity.type
_entity.pdbx_description
1 polymer ?
#
loop_
_entity_poly.entity_id
_entity_poly.type
_entity_poly.pdbx_seq_one_letter_code
_entity_poly.pdbx_strand_id
1 'polypeptide(L)'
;MTAVTFFTIYNTWDHYDYDYHWILGFLTFISTIATPLFFVVAGYLDSQSRHNAQWQMGKIKSVVIVFLFWVTIYYLWEPYQRGYLIQPWFVFSFIVIYTFHPLIEWLSQRRKLFFITVFLLLLFSYAYDLLAALYPNVHELSLAPQYRLWTWLLFYLTGQLFSDPMVTQWLTSKKVVRAAMIAIPFIYLFTWFYERHFFFALFKADRNAFILTGSQIYILVLALVIAANGVQFRKNSELKETILATISKTMTGVYILHYSVFHLLTALIPISSLGTKLMLIVLTFILSVAISMLVLSHSVMKKVITL
;
A
#
# COMPACT_ATOMS: atom_id res chain seq x y z
N MET A 1 -5.84 -6.61 -0.37
CA MET A 1 -7.03 -6.72 -1.24
C MET A 1 -7.71 -5.38 -1.54
N THR A 2 -7.41 -4.31 -0.82
CA THR A 2 -8.04 -2.99 -1.00
C THR A 2 -7.07 -1.91 -1.47
N ALA A 3 -5.97 -2.29 -2.13
CA ALA A 3 -4.93 -1.31 -2.44
C ALA A 3 -5.19 -0.53 -3.73
N VAL A 4 -5.94 -1.14 -4.65
CA VAL A 4 -5.95 -0.70 -6.04
C VAL A 4 -7.25 -0.04 -6.45
N THR A 5 -8.37 -0.57 -5.95
CA THR A 5 -9.74 -0.07 -6.19
C THR A 5 -9.97 1.38 -5.76
N PHE A 6 -9.01 1.97 -5.05
CA PHE A 6 -9.18 3.20 -4.28
C PHE A 6 -8.33 4.37 -4.79
N PHE A 7 -7.30 4.09 -5.59
CA PHE A 7 -6.48 5.14 -6.21
C PHE A 7 -7.30 5.92 -7.28
N THR A 8 -8.28 5.25 -7.90
CA THR A 8 -9.34 5.80 -8.77
C THR A 8 -10.08 7.02 -8.19
N ILE A 9 -10.23 7.10 -6.86
CA ILE A 9 -10.95 8.19 -6.20
C ILE A 9 -10.16 9.49 -6.26
N TYR A 10 -8.83 9.41 -6.12
CA TYR A 10 -7.94 10.57 -6.15
C TYR A 10 -7.98 11.27 -7.52
N ASN A 11 -8.06 10.51 -8.61
CA ASN A 11 -8.16 11.06 -9.97
C ASN A 11 -9.53 11.67 -10.31
N THR A 12 -10.58 11.38 -9.54
CA THR A 12 -11.89 12.03 -9.74
C THR A 12 -12.03 13.36 -9.01
N TRP A 13 -11.02 13.77 -8.24
CA TRP A 13 -11.05 15.00 -7.45
C TRP A 13 -10.77 16.26 -8.27
N ASP A 14 -9.94 16.16 -9.32
CA ASP A 14 -9.49 17.31 -10.10
C ASP A 14 -10.48 17.80 -11.19
N HIS A 15 -11.58 17.09 -11.48
CA HIS A 15 -12.50 17.45 -12.59
C HIS A 15 -13.98 17.53 -12.21
N TYR A 16 -14.41 17.02 -11.05
CA TYR A 16 -15.83 16.93 -10.69
C TYR A 16 -16.03 17.38 -9.24
N ASP A 17 -16.19 18.69 -9.08
CA ASP A 17 -16.46 19.38 -7.82
C ASP A 17 -17.89 19.06 -7.34
N TYR A 18 -18.08 18.00 -6.53
CA TYR A 18 -19.38 17.69 -5.92
C TYR A 18 -19.31 17.06 -4.51
N ASP A 19 -20.30 17.47 -3.71
CA ASP A 19 -20.49 17.40 -2.26
C ASP A 19 -20.84 15.99 -1.70
N TYR A 20 -20.10 14.95 -2.11
CA TYR A 20 -20.28 13.57 -1.61
C TYR A 20 -19.19 13.15 -0.62
N HIS A 21 -18.88 14.05 0.32
CA HIS A 21 -17.67 14.04 1.14
C HIS A 21 -17.41 12.78 1.98
N TRP A 22 -18.44 12.09 2.48
CA TRP A 22 -18.26 11.04 3.49
C TRP A 22 -17.88 9.68 2.90
N ILE A 23 -18.60 9.20 1.88
CA ILE A 23 -18.31 7.91 1.24
C ILE A 23 -16.98 8.01 0.48
N LEU A 24 -16.76 9.11 -0.24
CA LEU A 24 -15.51 9.34 -0.96
C LEU A 24 -14.33 9.58 -0.01
N GLY A 25 -14.53 10.28 1.11
CA GLY A 25 -13.52 10.41 2.16
C GLY A 25 -13.13 9.06 2.76
N PHE A 26 -14.12 8.22 3.08
CA PHE A 26 -13.87 6.86 3.58
C PHE A 26 -13.10 5.99 2.58
N LEU A 27 -13.47 6.04 1.30
CA LEU A 27 -12.76 5.27 0.28
C LEU A 27 -11.36 5.83 -0.01
N THR A 28 -11.16 7.15 0.05
CA THR A 28 -9.83 7.80 -0.04
C THR A 28 -8.94 7.34 1.11
N PHE A 29 -9.47 7.29 2.32
CA PHE A 29 -8.77 6.79 3.50
C PHE A 29 -8.32 5.33 3.32
N ILE A 30 -9.17 4.47 2.75
CA ILE A 30 -8.78 3.09 2.40
C ILE A 30 -7.66 3.08 1.35
N SER A 31 -7.61 4.05 0.43
CA SER A 31 -6.49 4.19 -0.50
C SER A 31 -5.18 4.52 0.20
N THR A 32 -5.22 5.30 1.28
CA THR A 32 -4.00 5.74 1.97
C THR A 32 -3.27 4.58 2.66
N ILE A 33 -4.00 3.56 3.12
CA ILE A 33 -3.42 2.35 3.74
C ILE A 33 -2.92 1.30 2.74
N ALA A 34 -3.30 1.45 1.46
CA ALA A 34 -3.01 0.51 0.38
C ALA A 34 -1.52 0.17 0.24
N THR A 35 -0.72 1.20 0.02
CA THR A 35 0.70 1.09 -0.27
C THR A 35 1.50 0.63 0.96
N PRO A 36 1.29 1.21 2.16
CA PRO A 36 1.85 0.64 3.40
C PRO A 36 1.56 -0.85 3.60
N LEU A 37 0.31 -1.27 3.39
CA LEU A 37 -0.08 -2.67 3.53
C LEU A 37 0.63 -3.55 2.50
N PHE A 38 0.85 -3.05 1.27
CA PHE A 38 1.62 -3.77 0.26
C PHE A 38 3.06 -4.06 0.73
N PHE A 39 3.75 -3.07 1.30
CA PHE A 39 5.10 -3.28 1.85
C PHE A 39 5.11 -4.28 3.01
N VAL A 40 4.13 -4.22 3.92
CA VAL A 40 3.97 -5.19 5.01
C VAL A 40 3.77 -6.61 4.46
N VAL A 41 2.87 -6.78 3.48
CA VAL A 41 2.60 -8.10 2.88
C VAL A 41 3.84 -8.61 2.13
N ALA A 42 4.52 -7.75 1.38
CA ALA A 42 5.76 -8.12 0.69
C ALA A 42 6.83 -8.60 1.68
N GLY A 43 7.03 -7.86 2.78
CA GLY A 43 7.96 -8.25 3.84
C GLY A 43 7.59 -9.59 4.46
N TYR A 44 6.32 -9.81 4.79
CA TYR A 44 5.84 -11.08 5.36
C TYR A 44 6.02 -12.29 4.42
N LEU A 45 5.84 -12.10 3.11
CA LEU A 45 6.07 -13.16 2.13
C LEU A 45 7.56 -13.46 1.96
N ASP A 46 8.39 -12.41 1.94
CA ASP A 46 9.84 -12.52 1.77
C ASP A 46 10.56 -13.03 3.04
N SER A 47 9.89 -13.19 4.18
CA SER A 47 10.46 -13.85 5.37
C SER A 47 10.19 -15.36 5.44
N GLN A 48 9.27 -15.89 4.61
CA GLN A 48 8.84 -17.30 4.67
C GLN A 48 9.82 -18.28 4.02
N SER A 49 10.73 -17.80 3.17
CA SER A 49 11.77 -18.60 2.52
C SER A 49 13.16 -18.04 2.78
N ARG A 50 14.18 -18.91 2.78
CA ARG A 50 15.58 -18.46 2.77
C ARG A 50 15.94 -18.09 1.34
N HIS A 51 16.60 -16.96 1.18
CA HIS A 51 16.81 -16.36 -0.13
C HIS A 51 18.29 -16.38 -0.48
N ASN A 52 18.61 -16.89 -1.67
CA ASN A 52 19.96 -16.85 -2.20
C ASN A 52 20.15 -15.62 -3.09
N ALA A 53 21.40 -15.34 -3.49
CA ALA A 53 21.71 -14.23 -4.39
C ALA A 53 20.95 -14.31 -5.74
N GLN A 54 20.60 -15.52 -6.21
CA GLN A 54 19.80 -15.71 -7.42
C GLN A 54 18.37 -15.19 -7.24
N TRP A 55 17.76 -15.43 -6.08
CA TRP A 55 16.44 -14.89 -5.75
C TRP A 55 16.47 -13.36 -5.68
N GLN A 56 17.47 -12.79 -5.00
CA GLN A 56 17.65 -11.34 -4.88
C GLN A 56 17.74 -10.69 -6.27
N MET A 57 18.62 -11.23 -7.12
CA MET A 57 18.78 -10.76 -8.49
C MET A 57 17.51 -10.97 -9.32
N GLY A 58 16.78 -12.06 -9.09
CA GLY A 58 15.48 -12.32 -9.70
C GLY A 58 14.46 -11.22 -9.37
N LYS A 59 14.33 -10.86 -8.10
CA LYS A 59 13.42 -9.79 -7.63
C LYS A 59 13.78 -8.43 -8.23
N ILE A 60 15.06 -8.05 -8.17
CA ILE A 60 15.53 -6.78 -8.76
C ILE A 60 15.25 -6.76 -10.27
N LYS A 61 15.54 -7.86 -10.99
CA LYS A 61 15.23 -7.98 -12.42
C LYS A 61 13.74 -7.84 -12.70
N SER A 62 12.88 -8.52 -11.94
CA SER A 62 11.41 -8.41 -12.09
C SER A 62 10.95 -6.97 -11.90
N VAL A 63 11.37 -6.31 -10.81
CA VAL A 63 11.04 -4.91 -10.51
C VAL A 63 11.47 -3.99 -11.66
N VAL A 64 12.68 -4.16 -12.17
CA VAL A 64 13.22 -3.35 -13.28
C VAL A 64 12.49 -3.64 -14.59
N ILE A 65 12.21 -4.90 -14.93
CA ILE A 65 11.48 -5.28 -16.14
C ILE A 65 10.08 -4.67 -16.13
N VAL A 66 9.35 -4.83 -15.03
CA VAL A 66 8.02 -4.26 -14.86
C VAL A 66 8.10 -2.74 -15.03
N PHE A 67 9.03 -2.07 -14.35
CA PHE A 67 9.18 -0.62 -14.46
C PHE A 67 9.47 -0.16 -15.89
N LEU A 68 10.51 -0.71 -16.52
CA LEU A 68 10.91 -0.33 -17.87
C LEU A 68 9.80 -0.58 -18.89
N PHE A 69 9.12 -1.72 -18.79
CA PHE A 69 8.01 -2.04 -19.69
C PHE A 69 6.88 -1.02 -19.60
N TRP A 70 6.39 -0.73 -18.39
CA TRP A 70 5.28 0.21 -18.21
C TRP A 70 5.67 1.66 -18.49
N VAL A 71 6.90 2.07 -18.16
CA VAL A 71 7.44 3.37 -18.56
C VAL A 71 7.54 3.49 -20.08
N THR A 72 7.96 2.44 -20.77
CA THR A 72 8.04 2.45 -22.24
C THR A 72 6.65 2.56 -22.86
N ILE A 73 5.67 1.78 -22.38
CA ILE A 73 4.27 1.90 -22.84
C ILE A 73 3.74 3.31 -22.62
N TYR A 74 4.03 3.91 -21.46
CA TYR A 74 3.63 5.28 -21.15
C TYR A 74 4.15 6.29 -22.17
N TYR A 75 5.44 6.22 -22.52
CA TYR A 75 6.04 7.15 -23.48
C TYR A 75 5.59 6.91 -24.92
N LEU A 76 5.18 5.69 -25.28
CA LEU A 76 4.75 5.35 -26.63
C LEU A 76 3.26 5.61 -26.88
N TRP A 77 2.43 5.74 -25.83
CA TRP A 77 0.98 5.87 -25.94
C TRP A 77 0.46 7.10 -25.17
N GLU A 78 0.59 8.29 -25.77
CA GLU A 78 -0.15 9.48 -25.32
C GLU A 78 -1.67 9.26 -25.55
N PRO A 79 -2.58 9.70 -24.64
CA PRO A 79 -2.38 10.50 -23.45
C PRO A 79 -2.55 9.62 -22.19
N TYR A 80 -1.57 8.77 -21.86
CA TYR A 80 -1.55 8.14 -20.54
C TYR A 80 -1.34 9.23 -19.46
N GLN A 81 -2.38 9.56 -18.70
CA GLN A 81 -2.34 10.67 -17.74
C GLN A 81 -1.54 10.34 -16.47
N ARG A 82 -1.34 11.34 -15.61
CA ARG A 82 -0.31 11.44 -14.54
C ARG A 82 -0.43 10.47 -13.34
N GLY A 83 -1.31 9.47 -13.38
CA GLY A 83 -1.54 8.51 -12.28
C GLY A 83 -1.26 7.04 -12.60
N TYR A 84 -0.81 6.70 -13.81
CA TYR A 84 -0.92 5.36 -14.38
C TYR A 84 0.33 4.47 -14.24
N LEU A 85 1.46 5.03 -13.83
CA LEU A 85 2.72 4.31 -13.71
C LEU A 85 2.91 3.79 -12.29
N ILE A 86 3.59 2.64 -12.17
CA ILE A 86 4.24 2.32 -10.90
C ILE A 86 5.11 3.52 -10.57
N GLN A 87 4.75 4.22 -9.50
CA GLN A 87 5.36 5.50 -9.19
C GLN A 87 6.88 5.27 -9.03
N PRO A 88 7.75 6.09 -9.66
CA PRO A 88 9.19 5.81 -9.67
C PRO A 88 9.79 5.58 -8.28
N TRP A 89 9.28 6.30 -7.27
CA TRP A 89 9.68 6.13 -5.86
C TRP A 89 9.34 4.75 -5.30
N PHE A 90 8.24 4.12 -5.73
CA PHE A 90 7.80 2.81 -5.26
C PHE A 90 8.75 1.72 -5.76
N VAL A 91 9.07 1.75 -7.07
CA VAL A 91 10.08 0.86 -7.68
C VAL A 91 11.43 1.07 -7.03
N PHE A 92 11.85 2.32 -6.87
CA PHE A 92 13.11 2.67 -6.24
C PHE A 92 13.20 2.13 -4.80
N SER A 93 12.12 2.24 -4.03
CA SER A 93 12.06 1.69 -2.67
C SER A 93 12.30 0.18 -2.65
N PHE A 94 11.68 -0.58 -3.56
CA PHE A 94 11.93 -2.02 -3.68
C PHE A 94 13.35 -2.36 -4.15
N ILE A 95 13.91 -1.60 -5.09
CA ILE A 95 15.30 -1.79 -5.51
C ILE A 95 16.24 -1.62 -4.32
N VAL A 96 16.04 -0.57 -3.51
CA VAL A 96 16.83 -0.33 -2.30
C VAL A 96 16.65 -1.49 -1.30
N ILE A 97 15.41 -1.85 -0.95
CA ILE A 97 15.12 -2.95 -0.02
C ILE A 97 15.78 -4.26 -0.48
N TYR A 98 15.62 -4.63 -1.75
CA TYR A 98 16.18 -5.87 -2.28
C TYR A 98 17.70 -5.83 -2.41
N THR A 99 18.29 -4.67 -2.68
CA THR A 99 19.76 -4.51 -2.67
C THR A 99 20.33 -4.77 -1.27
N PHE A 100 19.65 -4.28 -0.22
CA PHE A 100 20.04 -4.50 1.16
C PHE A 100 19.48 -5.80 1.78
N HIS A 101 18.85 -6.67 0.98
CA HIS A 101 18.24 -7.90 1.49
C HIS A 101 19.20 -8.82 2.29
N PRO A 102 20.47 -9.01 1.90
CA PRO A 102 21.40 -9.82 2.71
C PRO A 102 21.60 -9.27 4.13
N LEU A 103 21.59 -7.94 4.30
CA LEU A 103 21.65 -7.30 5.61
C LEU A 103 20.33 -7.54 6.39
N ILE A 104 19.19 -7.46 5.72
CA ILE A 104 17.88 -7.72 6.31
C ILE A 104 17.78 -9.18 6.78
N GLU A 105 18.25 -10.15 5.98
CA GLU A 105 18.27 -11.57 6.34
C GLU A 105 19.23 -11.84 7.52
N TRP A 106 20.41 -11.21 7.52
CA TRP A 106 21.30 -11.27 8.67
C TRP A 106 20.67 -10.69 9.94
N LEU A 107 19.93 -9.58 9.80
CA LEU A 107 19.26 -8.92 10.91
C LEU A 107 18.11 -9.79 11.46
N SER A 108 17.32 -10.42 10.58
CA SER A 108 16.17 -11.25 10.97
C SER A 108 16.58 -12.49 11.77
N GLN A 109 17.80 -13.02 11.55
CA GLN A 109 18.38 -14.08 12.38
C GLN A 109 18.70 -13.62 13.81
N ARG A 110 18.88 -12.31 14.02
CA ARG A 110 19.24 -11.71 15.31
C ARG A 110 18.04 -11.02 15.93
N ARG A 111 17.10 -11.82 16.42
CA ARG A 111 15.83 -11.41 17.02
C ARG A 111 15.87 -10.08 17.81
N LYS A 112 16.68 -10.00 18.88
CA LYS A 112 16.76 -8.77 19.70
C LYS A 112 17.16 -7.55 18.88
N LEU A 113 18.16 -7.70 18.01
CA LEU A 113 18.65 -6.62 17.15
C LEU A 113 17.61 -6.22 16.10
N PHE A 114 16.88 -7.19 15.54
CA PHE A 114 15.78 -6.95 14.61
C PHE A 114 14.67 -6.10 15.24
N PHE A 115 14.20 -6.49 16.44
CA PHE A 115 13.20 -5.73 17.19
C PHE A 115 13.68 -4.31 17.52
N ILE A 116 14.93 -4.16 17.99
CA ILE A 116 15.52 -2.85 18.27
C ILE A 116 15.57 -2.01 17.00
N THR A 117 15.94 -2.59 15.86
CA THR A 117 16.02 -1.87 14.58
C THR A 117 14.65 -1.38 14.14
N VAL A 118 13.62 -2.23 14.15
CA VAL A 118 12.24 -1.84 13.81
C VAL A 118 11.75 -0.75 14.77
N PHE A 119 12.03 -0.87 16.06
CA PHE A 119 11.65 0.12 17.06
C PHE A 119 12.36 1.47 16.87
N LEU A 120 13.68 1.47 16.62
CA LEU A 120 14.43 2.69 16.34
C LEU A 120 13.98 3.34 15.03
N LEU A 121 13.66 2.55 14.01
CA LEU A 121 13.15 3.05 12.73
C LEU A 121 11.76 3.67 12.89
N LEU A 122 10.91 3.09 13.74
CA LEU A 122 9.63 3.67 14.14
C LEU A 122 9.83 5.01 14.84
N LEU A 123 10.69 5.06 15.87
CA LEU A 123 10.99 6.31 16.59
C LEU A 123 11.56 7.37 15.65
N PHE A 124 12.47 6.98 14.75
CA PHE A 124 13.04 7.88 13.76
C PHE A 124 11.97 8.43 12.81
N SER A 125 11.08 7.59 12.27
CA SER A 125 10.01 8.04 11.38
C SER A 125 9.06 9.00 12.09
N TYR A 126 8.70 8.72 13.35
CA TYR A 126 7.86 9.61 14.16
C TYR A 126 8.56 10.93 14.50
N ALA A 127 9.83 10.88 14.91
CA ALA A 127 10.61 12.06 15.24
C ALA A 127 10.80 12.95 14.02
N TYR A 128 11.08 12.36 12.84
CA TYR A 128 11.17 13.09 11.59
C TYR A 128 9.85 13.81 11.27
N ASP A 129 8.72 13.10 11.33
CA ASP A 129 7.41 13.68 11.05
C ASP A 129 7.06 14.83 12.03
N LEU A 130 7.39 14.64 13.32
CA LEU A 130 7.19 15.67 14.34
C LEU A 130 8.08 16.89 14.10
N LEU A 131 9.37 16.68 13.81
CA LEU A 131 10.31 17.77 13.52
C LEU A 131 9.90 18.53 12.27
N ALA A 132 9.47 17.85 11.20
CA ALA A 132 8.98 18.47 9.98
C ALA A 132 7.73 19.34 10.23
N ALA A 133 6.86 18.93 11.16
CA ALA A 133 5.70 19.72 11.55
C ALA A 133 6.07 20.94 12.42
N LEU A 134 7.06 20.81 13.30
CA LEU A 134 7.52 21.88 14.19
C LEU A 134 8.39 22.93 13.47
N TYR A 135 9.13 22.50 12.44
CA TYR A 135 10.10 23.33 11.72
C TYR A 135 9.88 23.27 10.19
N PRO A 136 8.75 23.79 9.67
CA PRO A 136 8.38 23.65 8.26
C PRO A 136 9.36 24.34 7.29
N ASN A 137 10.08 25.36 7.74
CA ASN A 137 11.02 26.13 6.91
C ASN A 137 12.39 25.45 6.71
N VAL A 138 12.64 24.31 7.39
CA VAL A 138 13.91 23.59 7.33
C VAL A 138 13.89 22.62 6.15
N HIS A 139 14.75 22.85 5.16
CA HIS A 139 14.77 22.08 3.91
C HIS A 139 15.13 20.61 4.14
N GLU A 140 15.96 20.30 5.13
CA GLU A 140 16.30 18.91 5.50
C GLU A 140 15.08 18.11 5.96
N LEU A 141 14.02 18.79 6.42
CA LEU A 141 12.77 18.20 6.89
C LEU A 141 11.65 18.27 5.85
N SER A 142 11.90 18.88 4.68
CA SER A 142 10.90 19.07 3.64
C SER A 142 10.78 17.88 2.67
N LEU A 143 11.42 16.74 2.96
CA LEU A 143 11.34 15.57 2.09
C LEU A 143 9.90 15.08 1.97
N ALA A 144 9.40 15.02 0.73
CA ALA A 144 8.05 14.54 0.46
C ALA A 144 7.91 13.06 0.90
N PRO A 145 6.78 12.68 1.51
CA PRO A 145 6.59 11.35 2.10
C PRO A 145 6.91 10.16 1.22
N GLN A 146 6.55 10.24 -0.06
CA GLN A 146 6.78 9.14 -0.98
C GLN A 146 8.28 8.80 -1.15
N TYR A 147 9.17 9.75 -0.89
CA TYR A 147 10.61 9.55 -0.96
C TYR A 147 11.26 9.20 0.38
N ARG A 148 10.50 9.15 1.48
CA ARG A 148 10.98 8.75 2.82
C ARG A 148 11.20 7.24 2.86
N LEU A 149 12.30 6.77 2.27
CA LEU A 149 12.62 5.34 2.12
C LEU A 149 12.56 4.56 3.44
N TRP A 150 12.91 5.21 4.55
CA TRP A 150 12.85 4.61 5.88
C TRP A 150 11.42 4.23 6.31
N THR A 151 10.39 4.95 5.86
CA THR A 151 8.99 4.63 6.13
C THR A 151 8.58 3.36 5.39
N TRP A 152 8.97 3.21 4.13
CA TRP A 152 8.69 1.99 3.35
C TRP A 152 9.47 0.78 3.87
N LEU A 153 10.72 1.00 4.25
CA LEU A 153 11.53 -0.01 4.93
C LEU A 153 10.89 -0.42 6.26
N LEU A 154 10.37 0.52 7.06
CA LEU A 154 9.67 0.23 8.31
C LEU A 154 8.47 -0.70 8.06
N PHE A 155 7.60 -0.38 7.11
CA PHE A 155 6.48 -1.25 6.76
C PHE A 155 6.93 -2.64 6.31
N TYR A 156 7.97 -2.71 5.48
CA TYR A 156 8.53 -3.98 5.02
C TYR A 156 9.08 -4.83 6.17
N LEU A 157 9.90 -4.25 7.05
CA LEU A 157 10.48 -4.96 8.20
C LEU A 157 9.41 -5.36 9.22
N THR A 158 8.36 -4.55 9.42
CA THR A 158 7.21 -4.92 10.24
C THR A 158 6.48 -6.15 9.68
N GLY A 159 6.39 -6.26 8.35
CA GLY A 159 5.93 -7.47 7.67
C GLY A 159 6.74 -8.71 8.03
N GLN A 160 8.07 -8.60 7.94
CA GLN A 160 8.97 -9.70 8.34
C GLN A 160 8.85 -10.05 9.83
N LEU A 161 8.64 -9.04 10.69
CA LEU A 161 8.46 -9.22 12.13
C LEU A 161 7.23 -10.09 12.44
N PHE A 162 6.19 -10.02 11.60
CA PHE A 162 4.98 -10.85 11.78
C PHE A 162 5.23 -12.35 11.53
N SER A 163 6.35 -12.72 10.92
CA SER A 163 6.78 -14.12 10.79
C SER A 163 7.54 -14.63 12.02
N ASP A 164 7.92 -13.77 12.97
CA ASP A 164 8.55 -14.22 14.23
C ASP A 164 7.53 -14.98 15.10
N PRO A 165 7.80 -16.22 15.54
CA PRO A 165 6.82 -17.05 16.24
C PRO A 165 6.19 -16.40 17.47
N MET A 166 6.96 -15.63 18.26
CA MET A 166 6.41 -14.95 19.44
C MET A 166 5.47 -13.82 19.05
N VAL A 167 5.81 -13.09 17.98
CA VAL A 167 4.99 -11.99 17.45
C VAL A 167 3.71 -12.57 16.89
N THR A 168 3.80 -13.61 16.06
CA THR A 168 2.62 -14.30 15.53
C THR A 168 1.71 -14.80 16.64
N GLN A 169 2.25 -15.44 17.69
CA GLN A 169 1.47 -15.92 18.83
C GLN A 169 0.78 -14.77 19.58
N TRP A 170 1.46 -13.63 19.75
CA TRP A 170 0.90 -12.46 20.40
C TRP A 170 -0.22 -11.82 19.56
N LEU A 171 0.03 -11.59 18.27
CA LEU A 171 -0.93 -10.97 17.33
C LEU A 171 -2.18 -11.82 17.13
N THR A 172 -2.08 -13.15 17.22
CA THR A 172 -3.22 -14.08 17.08
C THR A 172 -4.00 -14.29 18.37
N SER A 173 -3.53 -13.74 19.50
CA SER A 173 -4.22 -13.90 20.78
C SER A 173 -5.59 -13.20 20.77
N LYS A 174 -6.63 -13.89 21.27
CA LYS A 174 -8.01 -13.37 21.29
C LYS A 174 -8.14 -11.99 21.94
N LYS A 175 -7.32 -11.71 22.97
CA LYS A 175 -7.30 -10.42 23.67
C LYS A 175 -6.78 -9.31 22.76
N VAL A 176 -5.65 -9.53 22.09
CA VAL A 176 -5.02 -8.55 21.19
C VAL A 176 -5.89 -8.30 19.97
N VAL A 177 -6.44 -9.35 19.36
CA VAL A 177 -7.40 -9.24 18.25
C VAL A 177 -8.61 -8.40 18.66
N ARG A 178 -9.24 -8.69 19.81
CA ARG A 178 -10.40 -7.93 20.28
C ARG A 178 -10.05 -6.47 20.55
N ALA A 179 -8.90 -6.21 21.17
CA ALA A 179 -8.41 -4.86 21.39
C ALA A 179 -8.22 -4.10 20.06
N ALA A 180 -7.61 -4.72 19.05
CA ALA A 180 -7.42 -4.12 17.73
C ALA A 180 -8.76 -3.84 17.03
N MET A 181 -9.70 -4.78 17.03
CA MET A 181 -11.04 -4.58 16.45
C MET A 181 -11.79 -3.42 17.10
N ILE A 182 -11.68 -3.27 18.42
CA ILE A 182 -12.28 -2.15 19.15
C ILE A 182 -11.54 -0.85 18.82
N ALA A 183 -10.22 -0.88 18.71
CA ALA A 183 -9.40 0.31 18.45
C ALA A 183 -9.55 0.86 17.03
N ILE A 184 -9.79 0.03 16.01
CA ILE A 184 -9.87 0.47 14.60
C ILE A 184 -10.84 1.64 14.39
N PRO A 185 -12.11 1.61 14.85
CA PRO A 185 -13.02 2.76 14.74
C PRO A 185 -12.49 4.04 15.37
N PHE A 186 -11.80 3.95 16.52
CA PHE A 186 -11.21 5.11 17.19
C PHE A 186 -9.98 5.63 16.46
N ILE A 187 -9.10 4.74 15.97
CA ILE A 187 -7.94 5.10 15.16
C ILE A 187 -8.41 5.77 13.86
N TYR A 188 -9.45 5.22 13.21
CA TYR A 188 -10.09 5.82 12.05
C TYR A 188 -10.62 7.21 12.35
N LEU A 189 -11.45 7.36 13.39
CA LEU A 189 -12.07 8.63 13.75
C LEU A 189 -11.01 9.68 14.11
N PHE A 190 -9.97 9.27 14.84
CA PHE A 190 -8.84 10.13 15.17
C PHE A 190 -8.08 10.58 13.92
N THR A 191 -7.78 9.65 13.01
CA THR A 191 -7.08 9.97 11.74
C THR A 191 -7.93 10.90 10.87
N TRP A 192 -9.24 10.62 10.75
CA TRP A 192 -10.18 11.45 10.00
C TRP A 192 -10.34 12.85 10.62
N PHE A 193 -10.44 12.94 11.95
CA PHE A 193 -10.54 14.22 12.64
C PHE A 193 -9.27 15.06 12.47
N TYR A 194 -8.11 14.40 12.58
CA TYR A 194 -6.79 15.00 12.34
C TYR A 194 -6.64 15.51 10.90
N GLU A 195 -7.01 14.69 9.90
CA GLU A 195 -7.09 15.10 8.49
C GLU A 195 -8.02 16.30 8.28
N ARG A 196 -9.20 16.29 8.90
CA ARG A 196 -10.21 17.32 8.63
C ARG A 196 -9.88 18.67 9.28
N HIS A 197 -9.32 18.68 10.49
CA HIS A 197 -9.21 19.90 11.30
C HIS A 197 -7.77 20.42 11.42
N PHE A 198 -6.77 19.54 11.44
CA PHE A 198 -5.37 19.92 11.53
C PHE A 198 -4.75 20.06 10.13
N PHE A 199 -5.05 19.10 9.24
CA PHE A 199 -4.42 19.04 7.92
C PHE A 199 -5.00 20.05 6.93
N PHE A 200 -6.32 20.20 6.79
CA PHE A 200 -6.88 21.21 5.87
C PHE A 200 -6.50 22.66 6.25
N ALA A 201 -6.28 22.94 7.54
CA ALA A 201 -5.79 24.24 8.01
C ALA A 201 -4.31 24.47 7.63
N LEU A 202 -3.46 23.45 7.75
CA LEU A 202 -2.05 23.50 7.29
C LEU A 202 -1.93 23.48 5.75
N PHE A 203 -2.79 22.73 5.06
CA PHE A 203 -2.77 22.57 3.60
C PHE A 203 -3.09 23.88 2.85
N LYS A 204 -3.93 24.73 3.45
CA LYS A 204 -4.15 26.10 2.95
C LYS A 204 -2.96 27.03 3.21
N ALA A 205 -2.15 26.75 4.21
CA ALA A 205 -1.05 27.61 4.64
C ALA A 205 0.27 27.27 3.94
N ASP A 206 0.56 25.99 3.68
CA ASP A 206 1.85 25.55 3.16
C ASP A 206 1.71 24.50 2.06
N ARG A 207 2.26 24.83 0.89
CA ARG A 207 2.12 24.11 -0.38
C ARG A 207 2.57 22.64 -0.26
N ASN A 208 1.61 21.71 -0.14
CA ASN A 208 1.80 20.26 -0.33
C ASN A 208 2.80 19.54 0.62
N ALA A 209 3.04 20.05 1.82
CA ALA A 209 3.82 19.34 2.83
C ALA A 209 2.95 18.30 3.55
N PHE A 210 2.83 17.11 2.96
CA PHE A 210 2.05 15.98 3.47
C PHE A 210 2.57 15.49 4.84
N ILE A 211 1.97 15.98 5.93
CA ILE A 211 2.12 15.46 7.30
C ILE A 211 0.97 14.50 7.55
N LEU A 212 1.07 13.27 7.05
CA LEU A 212 0.12 12.20 7.44
C LEU A 212 0.63 10.76 7.23
N THR A 213 1.87 10.56 6.83
CA THR A 213 2.23 9.36 6.08
C THR A 213 3.02 8.31 6.85
N GLY A 214 3.73 8.65 7.92
CA GLY A 214 4.50 7.65 8.65
C GLY A 214 3.69 6.96 9.74
N SER A 215 3.08 7.74 10.61
CA SER A 215 2.98 7.36 12.01
C SER A 215 1.58 6.84 12.41
N GLN A 216 0.52 7.62 12.18
CA GLN A 216 -0.86 7.22 12.43
C GLN A 216 -1.31 6.08 11.50
N ILE A 217 -0.91 6.17 10.22
CA ILE A 217 -1.13 5.12 9.23
C ILE A 217 -0.44 3.83 9.64
N TYR A 218 0.74 3.89 10.25
CA TYR A 218 1.43 2.70 10.74
C TYR A 218 0.63 1.98 11.82
N ILE A 219 0.10 2.70 12.81
CA ILE A 219 -0.76 2.12 13.86
C ILE A 219 -2.01 1.50 13.25
N LEU A 220 -2.64 2.19 12.30
CA LEU A 220 -3.83 1.72 11.62
C LEU A 220 -3.57 0.44 10.82
N VAL A 221 -2.50 0.41 10.02
CA VAL A 221 -2.09 -0.78 9.23
C VAL A 221 -1.82 -1.95 10.16
N LEU A 222 -1.10 -1.73 11.26
CA LEU A 222 -0.84 -2.76 12.27
C LEU A 222 -2.15 -3.29 12.88
N ALA A 223 -3.05 -2.40 13.30
CA ALA A 223 -4.35 -2.78 13.87
C ALA A 223 -5.21 -3.56 12.87
N LEU A 224 -5.21 -3.17 11.60
CA LEU A 224 -5.92 -3.86 10.52
C LEU A 224 -5.36 -5.26 10.27
N VAL A 225 -4.03 -5.43 10.25
CA VAL A 225 -3.41 -6.75 10.09
C VAL A 225 -3.74 -7.66 11.28
N ILE A 226 -3.68 -7.14 12.51
CA ILE A 226 -4.08 -7.87 13.72
C ILE A 226 -5.55 -8.28 13.66
N ALA A 227 -6.44 -7.34 13.31
CA ALA A 227 -7.86 -7.63 13.20
C ALA A 227 -8.14 -8.67 12.12
N ALA A 228 -7.49 -8.57 10.96
CA ALA A 228 -7.62 -9.53 9.86
C ALA A 228 -7.25 -10.96 10.29
N ASN A 229 -6.20 -11.14 11.10
CA ASN A 229 -5.82 -12.44 11.66
C ASN A 229 -6.89 -13.05 12.59
N GLY A 230 -7.72 -12.21 13.20
CA GLY A 230 -8.82 -12.64 14.06
C GLY A 230 -10.12 -12.97 13.35
N VAL A 231 -10.29 -12.48 12.12
CA VAL A 231 -11.45 -12.78 11.26
C VAL A 231 -11.20 -14.13 10.58
N GLN A 232 -11.22 -15.21 11.36
CA GLN A 232 -11.32 -16.56 10.78
C GLN A 232 -12.70 -16.68 10.11
N PHE A 233 -12.71 -16.92 8.79
CA PHE A 233 -13.96 -17.09 8.02
C PHE A 233 -14.68 -18.37 8.47
N ARG A 234 -15.55 -18.26 9.49
CA ARG A 234 -16.28 -19.38 10.12
C ARG A 234 -17.21 -20.19 9.19
N LYS A 235 -17.41 -19.78 7.93
CA LYS A 235 -18.31 -20.45 6.96
C LYS A 235 -17.77 -20.29 5.54
N ASN A 236 -17.62 -21.40 4.81
CA ASN A 236 -16.98 -21.51 3.49
C ASN A 236 -15.52 -20.99 3.47
N SER A 237 -14.71 -21.38 4.46
CA SER A 237 -13.29 -20.97 4.56
C SER A 237 -12.51 -21.32 3.30
N GLU A 238 -12.62 -22.55 2.79
CA GLU A 238 -11.85 -23.00 1.62
C GLU A 238 -12.14 -22.18 0.35
N LEU A 239 -13.41 -21.95 0.02
CA LEU A 239 -13.79 -21.14 -1.14
C LEU A 239 -13.32 -19.69 -0.98
N LYS A 240 -13.52 -19.10 0.20
CA LYS A 240 -13.12 -17.72 0.48
C LYS A 240 -11.61 -17.56 0.48
N GLU A 241 -10.88 -18.51 1.05
CA GLU A 241 -9.41 -18.55 1.06
C GLU A 241 -8.86 -18.75 -0.35
N THR A 242 -9.49 -19.61 -1.17
CA THR A 242 -9.10 -19.81 -2.57
C THR A 242 -9.30 -18.53 -3.40
N ILE A 243 -10.45 -17.86 -3.23
CA ILE A 243 -10.72 -16.55 -3.86
C ILE A 243 -9.71 -15.52 -3.36
N LEU A 244 -9.45 -15.46 -2.05
CA LEU A 244 -8.50 -14.54 -1.44
C LEU A 244 -7.08 -14.75 -1.99
N ALA A 245 -6.64 -16.00 -2.10
CA ALA A 245 -5.34 -16.37 -2.64
C ALA A 245 -5.22 -16.02 -4.12
N THR A 246 -6.30 -16.22 -4.88
CA THR A 246 -6.37 -15.87 -6.31
C THR A 246 -6.27 -14.36 -6.51
N ILE A 247 -7.04 -13.57 -5.77
CA ILE A 247 -6.98 -12.09 -5.80
C ILE A 247 -5.61 -11.60 -5.30
N SER A 248 -5.04 -12.24 -4.28
CA SER A 248 -3.74 -11.85 -3.73
C SER A 248 -2.62 -12.01 -4.76
N LYS A 249 -2.66 -13.09 -5.57
CA LYS A 249 -1.71 -13.31 -6.68
C LYS A 249 -1.82 -12.25 -7.77
N THR A 250 -3.01 -11.68 -7.97
CA THR A 250 -3.25 -10.65 -9.00
C THR A 250 -2.99 -9.24 -8.51
N MET A 251 -2.74 -9.01 -7.21
CA MET A 251 -2.66 -7.66 -6.62
C MET A 251 -1.73 -6.70 -7.36
N THR A 252 -0.54 -7.15 -7.76
CA THR A 252 0.42 -6.33 -8.51
C THR A 252 -0.10 -6.00 -9.91
N GLY A 253 -0.64 -6.99 -10.63
CA GLY A 253 -1.25 -6.78 -11.94
C GLY A 253 -2.49 -5.89 -11.87
N VAL A 254 -3.32 -6.06 -10.85
CA VAL A 254 -4.45 -5.19 -10.58
C VAL A 254 -3.91 -3.78 -10.36
N TYR A 255 -2.91 -3.58 -9.49
CA TYR A 255 -2.31 -2.27 -9.21
C TYR A 255 -1.90 -1.51 -10.47
N ILE A 256 -1.27 -2.24 -11.39
CA ILE A 256 -0.81 -1.72 -12.67
C ILE A 256 -1.98 -1.42 -13.62
N LEU A 257 -2.91 -2.37 -13.79
CA LEU A 257 -3.94 -2.31 -14.83
C LEU A 257 -5.15 -1.47 -14.44
N HIS A 258 -5.36 -1.23 -13.15
CA HIS A 258 -6.61 -0.68 -12.66
C HIS A 258 -6.93 0.70 -13.21
N TYR A 259 -5.91 1.52 -13.45
CA TYR A 259 -6.08 2.82 -14.07
C TYR A 259 -6.52 2.72 -15.52
N SER A 260 -5.86 1.87 -16.29
CA SER A 260 -6.18 1.62 -17.70
C SER A 260 -7.61 1.11 -17.84
N VAL A 261 -8.00 0.18 -16.96
CA VAL A 261 -9.35 -0.35 -16.89
C VAL A 261 -10.35 0.74 -16.50
N PHE A 262 -10.04 1.56 -15.49
CA PHE A 262 -10.94 2.64 -15.07
C PHE A 262 -11.16 3.63 -16.20
N HIS A 263 -10.09 4.07 -16.85
CA HIS A 263 -10.14 5.00 -17.96
C HIS A 263 -11.02 4.50 -19.11
N LEU A 264 -10.78 3.24 -19.52
CA LEU A 264 -11.58 2.58 -20.54
C LEU A 264 -13.06 2.59 -20.15
N LEU A 265 -13.38 2.25 -18.89
CA LEU A 265 -14.75 2.24 -18.42
C LEU A 265 -15.36 3.65 -18.33
N THR A 266 -14.60 4.68 -17.93
CA THR A 266 -15.11 6.06 -17.89
C THR A 266 -15.29 6.68 -19.28
N ALA A 267 -14.56 6.19 -20.28
CA ALA A 267 -14.81 6.57 -21.68
C ALA A 267 -16.13 5.96 -22.22
N LEU A 268 -16.57 4.84 -21.65
CA LEU A 268 -17.78 4.11 -22.09
C LEU A 268 -19.02 4.42 -21.23
N ILE A 269 -18.82 4.76 -19.96
CA ILE A 269 -19.88 4.93 -18.97
C ILE A 269 -19.77 6.34 -18.39
N PRO A 270 -20.66 7.28 -18.78
CA PRO A 270 -20.64 8.63 -18.23
C PRO A 270 -21.00 8.59 -16.73
N ILE A 271 -20.21 9.29 -15.92
CA ILE A 271 -20.42 9.39 -14.47
C ILE A 271 -21.47 10.48 -14.22
N SER A 272 -22.73 10.08 -14.04
CA SER A 272 -23.85 11.01 -13.80
C SER A 272 -24.40 10.95 -12.38
N SER A 273 -24.02 9.94 -11.59
CA SER A 273 -24.54 9.71 -10.24
C SER A 273 -23.56 8.96 -9.33
N LEU A 274 -23.78 9.02 -8.00
CA LEU A 274 -23.04 8.20 -7.04
C LEU A 274 -23.15 6.70 -7.34
N GLY A 275 -24.33 6.23 -7.78
CA GLY A 275 -24.56 4.83 -8.16
C GLY A 275 -23.66 4.41 -9.32
N THR A 276 -23.58 5.22 -10.38
CA THR A 276 -22.67 4.97 -11.51
C THR A 276 -21.21 4.98 -11.09
N LYS A 277 -20.83 5.83 -10.12
CA LYS A 277 -19.47 5.91 -9.59
C LYS A 277 -19.09 4.65 -8.79
N LEU A 278 -19.95 4.22 -7.88
CA LEU A 278 -19.72 2.99 -7.11
C LEU A 278 -19.70 1.76 -8.03
N MET A 279 -20.60 1.71 -9.02
CA MET A 279 -20.59 0.67 -10.04
C MET A 279 -19.28 0.65 -10.82
N LEU A 280 -18.78 1.82 -11.27
CA LEU A 280 -17.51 1.94 -11.96
C LEU A 280 -16.34 1.45 -11.12
N ILE A 281 -16.29 1.79 -9.83
CA ILE A 281 -15.26 1.32 -8.90
C ILE A 281 -15.26 -0.21 -8.81
N VAL A 282 -16.43 -0.81 -8.60
CA VAL A 282 -16.58 -2.27 -8.51
C VAL A 282 -16.23 -2.94 -9.83
N LEU A 283 -16.73 -2.42 -10.95
CA LEU A 283 -16.48 -2.96 -12.29
C LEU A 283 -15.01 -2.87 -12.65
N THR A 284 -14.36 -1.76 -12.32
CA THR A 284 -12.91 -1.58 -12.53
C THR A 284 -12.14 -2.64 -11.77
N PHE A 285 -12.47 -2.89 -10.49
CA PHE A 285 -11.80 -3.93 -9.72
C PHE A 285 -11.99 -5.32 -10.33
N ILE A 286 -13.23 -5.71 -10.63
CA ILE A 286 -13.55 -7.02 -11.20
C ILE A 286 -12.80 -7.22 -12.51
N LEU A 287 -12.85 -6.24 -13.41
CA LEU A 287 -12.22 -6.32 -14.72
C LEU A 287 -10.69 -6.31 -14.61
N SER A 288 -10.12 -5.52 -13.69
CA SER A 288 -8.68 -5.54 -13.41
C SER A 288 -8.21 -6.90 -12.90
N VAL A 289 -8.98 -7.53 -12.00
CA VAL A 289 -8.68 -8.89 -11.50
C VAL A 289 -8.77 -9.89 -12.64
N ALA A 290 -9.83 -9.85 -13.45
CA ALA A 290 -10.01 -10.76 -14.58
C ALA A 290 -8.88 -10.64 -15.61
N ILE A 291 -8.53 -9.41 -16.03
CA ILE A 291 -7.42 -9.18 -16.96
C ILE A 291 -6.10 -9.62 -16.34
N SER A 292 -5.86 -9.32 -15.06
CA SER A 292 -4.64 -9.78 -14.36
C SER A 292 -4.54 -11.31 -14.35
N MET A 293 -5.64 -12.03 -14.09
CA MET A 293 -5.65 -13.49 -14.13
C MET A 293 -5.31 -14.02 -15.54
N LEU A 294 -5.88 -13.41 -16.58
CA LEU A 294 -5.57 -13.76 -17.97
C LEU A 294 -4.08 -13.52 -18.27
N VAL A 295 -3.54 -12.37 -17.90
CA VAL A 295 -2.12 -12.05 -18.11
C VAL A 295 -1.20 -13.00 -17.33
N LEU A 296 -1.56 -13.35 -16.08
CA LEU A 296 -0.80 -14.30 -15.26
C LEU A 296 -0.78 -15.72 -15.84
N SER A 297 -1.82 -16.11 -16.60
CA SER A 297 -1.86 -17.41 -17.27
C SER A 297 -0.84 -17.54 -18.41
N HIS A 298 -0.33 -16.42 -18.93
CA HIS A 298 0.62 -16.39 -20.03
C HIS A 298 2.08 -16.32 -19.51
N SER A 299 2.93 -17.23 -19.99
CA SER A 299 4.30 -17.44 -19.48
C SER A 299 5.24 -16.22 -19.62
N VAL A 300 5.08 -15.46 -20.71
CA VAL A 300 5.84 -14.22 -20.98
C VAL A 300 5.19 -13.01 -20.31
N MET A 301 3.90 -12.77 -20.55
CA MET A 301 3.20 -11.56 -20.08
C MET A 301 3.11 -11.47 -18.54
N LYS A 302 3.13 -12.59 -17.82
CA LYS A 302 3.20 -12.54 -16.35
C LYS A 302 4.40 -11.74 -15.82
N LYS A 303 5.51 -11.70 -16.56
CA LYS A 303 6.74 -10.99 -16.15
C LYS A 303 6.57 -9.47 -16.08
N VAL A 304 5.58 -8.92 -16.79
CA VAL A 304 5.32 -7.48 -16.78
C VAL A 304 4.31 -7.05 -15.72
N ILE A 305 3.72 -7.99 -14.97
CA ILE A 305 2.75 -7.69 -13.90
C ILE A 305 3.04 -8.38 -12.57
N THR A 306 4.21 -9.02 -12.42
CA THR A 306 4.61 -9.73 -11.21
C THR A 306 5.96 -9.20 -10.72
N LEU A 307 6.06 -8.92 -9.42
CA LEU A 307 7.28 -8.47 -8.74
C LEU A 307 7.98 -9.64 -8.03
#